data_AF-A0A671M1K3-F1
#
_entry.id   AF-A0A671M1K3-F1
#
_cell.length_a   1.000
_cell.length_b   1.000
_cell.length_c   1.000
_cell.angle_alpha   90.00
_cell.angle_beta   90.00
_cell.angle_gamma   90.00
#
_symmetry.space_group_name_H-M   'P 1'
#
loop_
_entity.id
_entity.type
_entity.pdbx_description
1 polymer ?
#
loop_
_entity_poly.entity_id
_entity_poly.type
_entity_poly.pdbx_seq_one_letter_code
_entity_poly.pdbx_strand_id
1 'polypeptide(L)' 'MSYMLPHLHNGWQVDQAILSEEDRVIVIRFGHDWDPTCM' A
#
# COMPACT_ATOMS: atom_id res chain seq x y z
N MET A 1 0.84 -6.36 10.52
CA MET A 1 1.46 -5.15 11.14
C MET A 1 2.73 -4.77 10.38
N SER A 2 2.59 -3.88 9.40
CA SER A 2 3.73 -3.37 8.62
C SER A 2 4.09 -1.97 9.12
N TYR A 3 5.01 -1.88 10.07
CA TYR A 3 5.39 -0.63 10.74
C TYR A 3 6.29 0.30 9.90
N MET A 4 6.90 -0.23 8.83
CA MET A 4 7.78 0.52 7.92
C MET A 4 7.16 0.80 6.54
N LEU A 5 5.97 0.27 6.25
CA LEU A 5 5.28 0.51 4.98
C LEU A 5 4.17 1.54 5.19
N PRO A 6 4.01 2.52 4.29
CA PRO A 6 2.89 3.46 4.35
C PRO A 6 1.56 2.72 4.16
N HIS A 7 0.57 3.06 4.99
CA HIS A 7 -0.79 2.54 4.87
C HIS A 7 -1.64 3.49 4.03
N LEU A 8 -2.36 2.94 3.06
CA LEU A 8 -3.30 3.67 2.21
C LEU A 8 -4.71 3.28 2.68
N HIS A 9 -5.43 4.21 3.32
CA HIS A 9 -6.69 3.96 4.02
C HIS A 9 -7.94 4.22 3.17
N ASN A 10 -7.79 4.75 1.96
CA ASN A 10 -8.90 4.99 1.04
C ASN A 10 -8.47 4.89 -0.42
N GLY A 11 -9.44 4.77 -1.33
CA GLY A 11 -9.20 4.60 -2.76
C GLY A 11 -8.49 5.80 -3.41
N TRP A 12 -8.70 7.02 -2.89
CA TRP A 12 -8.00 8.20 -3.41
C TRP A 12 -6.51 8.18 -3.08
N GLN A 13 -6.13 7.73 -1.88
CA GLN A 13 -4.72 7.56 -1.50
C GLN A 13 -4.03 6.50 -2.37
N VAL A 14 -4.75 5.44 -2.76
CA VAL A 14 -4.25 4.44 -3.71
C VAL A 14 -4.00 5.05 -5.08
N ASP A 15 -4.97 5.81 -5.59
CA ASP A 15 -4.86 6.48 -6.89
C ASP A 15 -3.69 7.48 -6.93
N GLN A 16 -3.57 8.33 -5.91
CA GLN A 16 -2.48 9.29 -5.82
C GLN A 16 -1.11 8.62 -5.70
N ALA A 17 -1.00 7.52 -4.96
CA ALA A 17 0.25 6.77 -4.88
C ALA A 17 0.68 6.27 -6.27
N ILE A 18 -0.25 5.73 -7.06
CA ILE A 18 0.00 5.24 -8.43
C ILE A 18 0.49 6.37 -9.34
N LEU A 19 -0.15 7.53 -9.27
CA LEU A 19 0.19 8.68 -10.13
C LEU A 19 1.47 9.41 -9.72
N SER A 20 1.92 9.26 -8.46
CA SER A 20 3.07 10.00 -7.93
C SER A 20 4.44 9.49 -8.39
N GLU A 21 4.54 8.25 -8.89
CA GLU A 21 5.81 7.64 -9.28
C GLU A 21 5.84 7.32 -10.76
N GLU A 22 6.65 8.07 -11.52
CA GLU A 22 6.79 7.90 -12.98
C GLU A 22 7.90 6.90 -13.35
N ASP A 23 8.96 6.80 -12.53
CA ASP A 23 10.18 6.04 -12.83
C ASP A 23 10.38 4.80 -11.93
N ARG A 24 9.42 4.49 -11.04
CA ARG A 24 9.53 3.41 -10.07
C ARG A 24 8.31 2.49 -10.09
N VAL A 25 8.55 1.21 -9.80
CA VAL A 25 7.47 0.23 -9.67
C VAL A 25 6.83 0.36 -8.29
N ILE A 26 5.52 0.54 -8.27
CA ILE A 26 4.73 0.58 -7.04
C ILE A 26 4.19 -0.82 -6.75
N VAL A 27 4.47 -1.32 -5.55
CA VAL A 27 3.95 -2.61 -5.06
C VAL A 27 2.95 -2.34 -3.94
N ILE A 28 1.69 -2.70 -4.16
CA ILE A 28 0.59 -2.52 -3.21
C ILE A 28 0.12 -3.89 -2.72
N ARG A 29 0.03 -4.07 -1.40
CA ARG A 29 -0.54 -5.27 -0.77
C ARG A 29 -1.95 -4.98 -0.30
N PHE A 30 -2.92 -5.76 -0.79
CA PHE A 30 -4.28 -5.77 -0.28
C PHE A 30 -4.46 -6.93 0.70
N GLY A 31 -4.92 -6.63 1.90
CA GLY A 31 -5.15 -7.63 2.94
C GLY A 31 -5.50 -6.98 4.27
N HIS A 32 -5.78 -7.81 5.27
CA HIS A 32 -6.04 -7.34 6.63
C HIS A 32 -4.77 -7.36 7.46
N ASP A 33 -4.60 -6.39 8.36
CA ASP A 33 -3.40 -6.29 9.19
C ASP A 33 -3.17 -7.44 10.17
N TRP A 34 -4.25 -8.19 10.45
CA TRP A 34 -4.28 -9.36 11.31
C TRP A 34 -4.16 -10.68 10.54
N ASP A 35 -4.11 -10.64 9.20
CA ASP A 35 -3.94 -11.85 8.39
C ASP A 35 -2.48 -12.34 8.50
N PRO A 36 -2.24 -13.62 8.87
CA PRO A 36 -0.89 -14.16 9.02
C PRO A 36 -0.10 -14.21 7.70
N THR A 37 -0.76 -14.21 6.55
CA THR A 37 -0.13 -14.11 5.22
C THR A 37 0.36 -12.69 4.93
N CYS A 38 -0.17 -11.69 5.65
CA CYS A 38 0.16 -10.26 5.50
C CYS A 38 1.15 -9.74 6.56
N MET A 39 1.56 -10.61 7.49
CA MET A 39 2.59 -10.40 8.52
C MET A 39 3.93 -10.96 8.07
#